data_AF-H1PVM6-F1
#
_entry.id   AF-H1PVM6-F1
#
_cell.length_a   1.000
_cell.length_b   1.000
_cell.length_c   1.000
_cell.angle_alpha   90.00
_cell.angle_beta   90.00
_cell.angle_gamma   90.00
#
_symmetry.space_group_name_H-M   'P 1'
#
loop_
_entity.id
_entity.type
_entity.pdbx_description
1 polymer ?
#
loop_
_entity_poly.entity_id
_entity_poly.type
_entity_poly.pdbx_seq_one_letter_code
_entity_poly.pdbx_strand_id
1 'polypeptide(L)'
;MAYTRETQKLIYWLFTSYSNFREGREPEASPTPYHLYEAKKELKKKYIKATGYKPNKKPLEEFLKVLVDTVDLETFNKLSKAYIKSIQDFSINHEDFSLCLSLISQEKANSLVEFMFDFLLENNIPMRQELIDLYSKTQNDRYIFALLLHKKCCVCGKEITGPHHVDRVGTSGYKNDTGLDKRLSPLCPYHHAEIEDGEYTVEEFEKKYPTFGYKLCNEKEIEKLRKVYKHHFKAFKIENYKREEG
;
A
#
# COMPACT_ATOMS: atom_id res chain seq x y z
N MET A 1 18.77 -33.39 11.94
CA MET A 1 19.63 -32.93 13.05
C MET A 1 20.11 -31.52 12.77
N ALA A 2 20.12 -30.63 13.77
CA ALA A 2 20.71 -29.29 13.64
C ALA A 2 22.25 -29.35 13.73
N TYR A 3 22.95 -28.39 13.13
CA TYR A 3 24.42 -28.30 13.21
C TYR A 3 24.87 -27.67 14.54
N THR A 4 26.14 -27.85 14.93
CA THR A 4 26.67 -27.41 16.23
C THR A 4 26.90 -25.89 16.33
N ARG A 5 26.99 -25.34 17.54
CA ARG A 5 27.30 -23.91 17.77
C ARG A 5 28.69 -23.53 17.27
N GLU A 6 29.66 -24.43 17.33
CA GLU A 6 31.01 -24.27 16.81
C GLU A 6 30.96 -24.13 15.29
N THR A 7 30.21 -25.01 14.62
CA THR A 7 29.98 -24.94 13.17
C THR A 7 29.29 -23.62 12.79
N GLN A 8 28.33 -23.18 13.60
CA GLN A 8 27.68 -21.89 13.41
C GLN A 8 28.69 -20.74 13.41
N LYS A 9 29.55 -20.65 14.45
CA LYS A 9 30.57 -19.61 14.56
C LYS A 9 31.50 -19.60 13.35
N LEU A 10 31.98 -20.78 12.94
CA LEU A 10 32.82 -20.91 11.74
C LEU A 10 32.14 -20.35 10.49
N ILE A 11 30.87 -20.70 10.24
CA ILE A 11 30.11 -20.18 9.10
C ILE A 11 30.02 -18.65 9.13
N TYR A 12 29.71 -18.07 10.29
CA TYR A 12 29.59 -16.62 10.41
C TYR A 12 30.93 -15.90 10.27
N TRP A 13 32.02 -16.43 10.84
CA TRP A 13 33.36 -15.88 10.66
C TRP A 13 33.82 -15.93 9.20
N LEU A 14 33.55 -17.03 8.50
CA LEU A 14 33.86 -17.11 7.06
C LEU A 14 33.08 -16.05 6.26
N PHE A 15 31.81 -15.80 6.59
CA PHE A 15 31.05 -14.72 5.96
C PHE A 15 31.63 -13.33 6.25
N THR A 16 32.04 -13.05 7.50
CA THR A 16 32.59 -11.75 7.87
C THR A 16 33.96 -11.53 7.25
N SER A 17 34.86 -12.52 7.28
CA SER A 17 36.19 -12.42 6.67
C SER A 17 36.10 -12.20 5.16
N TYR A 18 35.19 -12.90 4.47
CA TYR A 18 34.96 -12.67 3.04
C TYR A 18 34.39 -11.28 2.75
N SER A 19 33.46 -10.81 3.61
CA SER A 19 32.94 -9.44 3.49
C SER A 19 34.04 -8.40 3.66
N ASN A 20 34.95 -8.56 4.62
CA ASN A 20 36.03 -7.60 4.86
C ASN A 20 37.06 -7.62 3.75
N PHE A 21 37.44 -8.81 3.28
CA PHE A 21 38.33 -8.98 2.12
C PHE A 21 37.83 -8.20 0.90
N ARG A 22 36.53 -8.29 0.58
CA ARG A 22 35.93 -7.55 -0.54
C ARG A 22 36.03 -6.03 -0.41
N GLU A 23 36.06 -5.55 0.83
CA GLU A 23 36.12 -4.13 1.16
C GLU A 23 37.56 -3.66 1.42
N GLY A 24 38.58 -4.52 1.20
CA GLY A 24 39.98 -4.20 1.48
C GLY A 24 40.28 -4.00 2.96
N ARG A 25 39.51 -4.65 3.85
CA ARG A 25 39.63 -4.54 5.31
C ARG A 25 40.22 -5.81 5.92
N GLU A 26 40.82 -5.65 7.10
CA GLU A 26 41.32 -6.77 7.90
C GLU A 26 40.22 -7.79 8.23
N PRO A 27 40.53 -9.10 8.29
CA PRO A 27 39.54 -10.16 8.53
C PRO A 27 38.71 -9.98 9.81
N GLU A 28 39.31 -9.40 10.85
CA GLU A 28 38.72 -9.15 12.17
C GLU A 28 37.84 -7.89 12.22
N ALA A 29 37.84 -7.06 11.17
CA ALA A 29 37.02 -5.86 11.13
C ALA A 29 35.51 -6.19 11.19
N SER A 30 34.70 -5.26 11.67
CA SER A 30 33.24 -5.44 11.64
C SER A 30 32.67 -5.01 10.28
N PRO A 31 32.06 -5.91 9.48
CA PRO A 31 31.42 -5.52 8.24
C PRO A 31 30.12 -4.76 8.49
N THR A 32 29.72 -3.91 7.56
CA THR A 32 28.39 -3.28 7.63
C THR A 32 27.31 -4.32 7.32
N PRO A 33 26.05 -4.14 7.79
CA PRO A 33 24.97 -5.08 7.49
C PRO A 33 24.79 -5.35 6.00
N TYR A 34 24.91 -4.33 5.16
CA TYR A 34 24.80 -4.43 3.71
C TYR A 34 25.91 -5.29 3.09
N HIS A 35 27.18 -5.03 3.42
CA HIS A 35 28.30 -5.80 2.86
C HIS A 35 28.29 -7.25 3.35
N LEU A 36 27.92 -7.48 4.62
CA LEU A 36 27.76 -8.83 5.16
C LEU A 36 26.61 -9.58 4.45
N TYR A 37 25.51 -8.90 4.13
CA TYR A 37 24.42 -9.47 3.36
C TYR A 37 24.87 -9.90 1.96
N GLU A 38 25.58 -9.02 1.23
CA GLU A 38 26.09 -9.33 -0.11
C GLU A 38 27.12 -10.47 -0.08
N ALA A 39 28.03 -10.49 0.89
CA ALA A 39 28.99 -11.58 1.11
C ALA A 39 28.28 -12.94 1.35
N LYS A 40 27.29 -12.97 2.24
CA LYS A 40 26.46 -14.16 2.49
C LYS A 40 25.78 -14.65 1.22
N LYS A 41 25.16 -13.74 0.47
CA LYS A 41 24.45 -14.04 -0.77
C LYS A 41 25.38 -14.62 -1.82
N GLU A 42 26.56 -14.05 -2.00
CA GLU A 42 27.52 -14.53 -2.99
C GLU A 42 28.09 -15.91 -2.63
N LEU A 43 28.54 -16.10 -1.39
CA LEU A 43 29.10 -17.38 -0.94
C LEU A 43 28.08 -18.51 -1.00
N LYS A 44 26.82 -18.26 -0.59
CA LYS A 44 25.72 -19.22 -0.77
C LYS A 44 25.51 -19.58 -2.24
N LYS A 45 25.55 -18.59 -3.15
CA LYS A 45 25.43 -18.83 -4.59
C LYS A 45 26.59 -19.66 -5.13
N LYS A 46 27.83 -19.44 -4.68
CA LYS A 46 28.99 -20.26 -5.04
C LYS A 46 28.84 -21.70 -4.53
N TYR A 47 28.37 -21.88 -3.30
CA TYR A 47 28.13 -23.21 -2.72
C TYR A 47 27.08 -24.01 -3.51
N ILE A 48 25.96 -23.40 -3.88
CA ILE A 48 24.92 -24.06 -4.70
C ILE A 48 25.51 -24.52 -6.05
N LYS A 49 26.30 -23.66 -6.71
CA LYS A 49 26.98 -24.02 -7.96
C LYS A 49 27.97 -25.18 -7.78
N ALA A 50 28.76 -25.15 -6.71
CA ALA A 50 29.79 -26.16 -6.44
C ALA A 50 29.20 -27.53 -6.08
N THR A 51 28.08 -27.55 -5.36
CA THR A 51 27.39 -28.80 -4.99
C THR A 51 26.61 -29.43 -6.14
N GLY A 52 26.39 -28.70 -7.24
CA GLY A 52 25.51 -29.14 -8.32
C GLY A 52 24.07 -29.36 -7.86
N TYR A 53 23.68 -28.82 -6.70
CA TYR A 53 22.34 -28.97 -6.16
C TYR A 53 21.33 -28.34 -7.14
N LYS A 54 20.46 -29.18 -7.69
CA LYS A 54 19.38 -28.77 -8.56
C LYS A 54 18.12 -28.68 -7.72
N PRO A 55 17.76 -27.47 -7.23
CA PRO A 55 16.51 -27.32 -6.48
C PRO A 55 15.35 -27.73 -7.37
N ASN A 56 14.34 -28.31 -6.76
CA ASN A 56 13.09 -28.51 -7.47
C ASN A 56 12.57 -27.16 -7.97
N LYS A 57 12.06 -27.11 -9.21
CA LYS A 57 11.50 -25.87 -9.79
C LYS A 57 10.13 -25.53 -9.20
N LYS A 58 9.43 -26.53 -8.67
CA LYS A 58 8.08 -26.48 -8.13
C LYS A 58 8.04 -27.26 -6.80
N PRO A 59 8.91 -26.95 -5.83
CA PRO A 59 9.05 -27.74 -4.60
C PRO A 59 7.75 -27.78 -3.81
N LEU A 60 6.99 -26.68 -3.85
CA LEU A 60 5.66 -26.62 -3.25
C LEU A 60 4.68 -27.53 -3.98
N GLU A 61 4.61 -27.50 -5.31
CA GLU A 61 3.68 -28.37 -6.04
C GLU A 61 3.99 -29.85 -5.83
N GLU A 62 5.27 -30.23 -5.70
CA GLU A 62 5.64 -31.62 -5.40
C GLU A 62 5.26 -32.03 -3.98
N PHE A 63 5.55 -31.20 -2.99
CA PHE A 63 5.08 -31.41 -1.62
C PHE A 63 3.56 -31.54 -1.57
N LEU A 64 2.87 -30.67 -2.31
CA LEU A 64 1.43 -30.67 -2.44
C LEU A 64 0.90 -31.93 -3.15
N LYS A 65 1.54 -32.44 -4.20
CA LYS A 65 1.14 -33.71 -4.85
C LYS A 65 1.23 -34.89 -3.90
N VAL A 66 2.32 -35.00 -3.14
CA VAL A 66 2.47 -36.04 -2.11
C VAL A 66 1.34 -35.94 -1.06
N LEU A 67 0.93 -34.72 -0.71
CA LEU A 67 -0.24 -34.52 0.14
C LEU A 67 -1.55 -34.97 -0.55
N VAL A 68 -1.80 -34.61 -1.81
CA VAL A 68 -3.00 -35.08 -2.55
C VAL A 68 -3.09 -36.60 -2.57
N ASP A 69 -1.97 -37.29 -2.79
CA ASP A 69 -1.96 -38.76 -2.85
C ASP A 69 -2.24 -39.41 -1.47
N THR A 70 -2.20 -38.63 -0.40
CA THR A 70 -2.38 -39.10 0.99
C THR A 70 -3.64 -38.57 1.68
N VAL A 71 -4.30 -37.53 1.14
CA VAL A 71 -5.50 -36.91 1.72
C VAL A 71 -6.57 -36.59 0.67
N ASP A 72 -7.82 -36.41 1.10
CA ASP A 72 -8.89 -35.98 0.20
C ASP A 72 -8.69 -34.53 -0.32
N LEU A 73 -9.37 -34.20 -1.42
CA LEU A 73 -9.22 -32.91 -2.10
C LEU A 73 -9.60 -31.70 -1.22
N GLU A 74 -10.56 -31.86 -0.31
CA GLU A 74 -10.96 -30.78 0.58
C GLU A 74 -9.86 -30.50 1.61
N THR A 75 -9.34 -31.55 2.24
CA THR A 75 -8.22 -31.49 3.18
C THR A 75 -6.97 -30.94 2.51
N PHE A 76 -6.66 -31.39 1.28
CA PHE A 76 -5.56 -30.86 0.49
C PHE A 76 -5.64 -29.34 0.31
N ASN A 77 -6.81 -28.83 -0.10
CA ASN A 77 -7.01 -27.40 -0.32
C ASN A 77 -6.88 -26.59 0.97
N LYS A 78 -7.37 -27.13 2.10
CA LYS A 78 -7.23 -26.49 3.41
C LYS A 78 -5.76 -26.41 3.84
N LEU A 79 -5.03 -27.52 3.74
CA LEU A 79 -3.61 -27.58 4.11
C LEU A 79 -2.74 -26.69 3.21
N SER A 80 -3.01 -26.66 1.90
CA SER A 80 -2.32 -25.79 0.95
C SER A 80 -2.45 -24.31 1.33
N LYS A 81 -3.68 -23.87 1.62
CA LYS A 81 -3.95 -22.49 2.08
C LYS A 81 -3.28 -22.19 3.42
N ALA A 82 -3.31 -23.13 4.36
CA ALA A 82 -2.67 -22.96 5.67
C ALA A 82 -1.14 -22.83 5.56
N TYR A 83 -0.50 -23.62 4.69
CA TYR A 83 0.94 -23.54 4.45
C TYR A 83 1.35 -22.22 3.79
N ILE A 84 0.61 -21.78 2.78
CA ILE A 84 0.81 -20.49 2.13
C ILE A 84 0.67 -19.34 3.16
N LYS A 85 -0.37 -19.39 4.00
CA LYS A 85 -0.58 -18.41 5.07
C LYS A 85 0.54 -18.44 6.11
N SER A 86 1.04 -19.62 6.51
CA SER A 86 2.08 -19.72 7.54
C SER A 86 3.41 -19.11 7.10
N ILE A 87 3.77 -19.22 5.82
CA ILE A 87 4.96 -18.54 5.25
C ILE A 87 4.79 -17.02 5.32
N GLN A 88 3.62 -16.52 4.93
CA GLN A 88 3.34 -15.09 4.98
C GLN A 88 3.34 -14.57 6.42
N ASP A 89 2.65 -15.25 7.35
CA ASP A 89 2.60 -14.90 8.76
C ASP A 89 4.00 -14.93 9.40
N PHE A 90 4.82 -15.93 9.06
CA PHE A 90 6.21 -16.01 9.52
C PHE A 90 7.01 -14.78 9.06
N SER A 91 6.84 -14.36 7.81
CA SER A 91 7.52 -13.17 7.29
C SER A 91 7.04 -11.92 8.03
N ILE A 92 5.72 -11.78 8.24
CA ILE A 92 5.10 -10.62 8.92
C ILE A 92 5.63 -10.48 10.36
N ASN A 93 5.80 -11.60 11.07
CA ASN A 93 6.38 -11.61 12.42
C ASN A 93 7.83 -11.12 12.46
N HIS A 94 8.50 -11.00 11.32
CA HIS A 94 9.85 -10.46 11.16
C HIS A 94 9.85 -9.15 10.37
N GLU A 95 8.73 -8.41 10.39
CA GLU A 95 8.58 -7.08 9.76
C GLU A 95 8.76 -7.09 8.22
N ASP A 96 8.53 -8.23 7.57
CA ASP A 96 8.60 -8.39 6.12
C ASP A 96 7.35 -9.11 5.59
N PHE A 97 7.10 -9.08 4.29
CA PHE A 97 6.01 -9.86 3.69
C PHE A 97 6.19 -10.02 2.19
N SER A 98 5.67 -11.13 1.64
CA SER A 98 5.71 -11.33 0.20
C SER A 98 4.60 -10.56 -0.51
N LEU A 99 4.94 -9.94 -1.64
CA LEU A 99 3.98 -9.35 -2.61
C LEU A 99 3.53 -10.33 -3.70
N CYS A 100 3.82 -11.62 -3.55
CA CYS A 100 3.34 -12.62 -4.51
C CYS A 100 1.80 -12.60 -4.59
N LEU A 101 1.26 -12.65 -5.81
CA LEU A 101 -0.19 -12.58 -6.06
C LEU A 101 -0.98 -13.66 -5.32
N SER A 102 -0.39 -14.83 -5.08
CA SER A 102 -1.04 -15.92 -4.34
C SER A 102 -1.03 -15.74 -2.81
N LEU A 103 -0.28 -14.75 -2.30
CA LEU A 103 -0.05 -14.52 -0.86
C LEU A 103 -0.75 -13.25 -0.35
N ILE A 104 -1.15 -12.34 -1.23
CA ILE A 104 -1.85 -11.10 -0.87
C ILE A 104 -3.20 -11.02 -1.58
N SER A 105 -4.28 -10.73 -0.83
CA SER A 105 -5.59 -10.47 -1.42
C SER A 105 -5.61 -9.12 -2.13
N GLN A 106 -6.51 -8.95 -3.11
CA GLN A 106 -6.70 -7.67 -3.81
C GLN A 106 -6.95 -6.52 -2.84
N GLU A 107 -7.76 -6.74 -1.80
CA GLU A 107 -8.06 -5.72 -0.78
C GLU A 107 -6.82 -5.30 0.02
N LYS A 108 -5.98 -6.26 0.42
CA LYS A 108 -4.71 -5.96 1.11
C LYS A 108 -3.74 -5.22 0.20
N ALA A 109 -3.66 -5.60 -1.07
CA ALA A 109 -2.83 -4.91 -2.05
C ALA A 109 -3.30 -3.45 -2.27
N ASN A 110 -4.61 -3.22 -2.39
CA ASN A 110 -5.18 -1.88 -2.51
C ASN A 110 -4.91 -1.03 -1.26
N SER A 111 -5.02 -1.63 -0.07
CA SER A 111 -4.73 -0.96 1.20
C SER A 111 -3.26 -0.59 1.33
N LEU A 112 -2.35 -1.43 0.82
CA LEU A 112 -0.92 -1.11 0.75
C LEU A 112 -0.64 0.05 -0.21
N VAL A 113 -1.30 0.08 -1.37
CA VAL A 113 -1.19 1.20 -2.32
C VAL A 113 -1.64 2.51 -1.68
N GLU A 114 -2.80 2.51 -1.02
CA GLU A 114 -3.32 3.69 -0.28
C GLU A 114 -2.31 4.16 0.78
N PHE A 115 -1.81 3.25 1.63
CA PHE A 115 -0.81 3.58 2.63
C PHE A 115 0.47 4.21 2.04
N MET A 116 1.01 3.61 0.96
CA MET A 116 2.22 4.15 0.32
C MET A 116 1.96 5.51 -0.33
N PHE A 117 0.78 5.69 -0.93
CA PHE A 117 0.40 6.94 -1.57
C PHE A 117 0.25 8.07 -0.53
N ASP A 118 -0.47 7.80 0.57
CA ASP A 118 -0.60 8.73 1.69
C ASP A 118 0.76 9.11 2.26
N PHE A 119 1.64 8.12 2.50
CA PHE A 119 3.01 8.38 2.98
C PHE A 119 3.79 9.31 2.05
N LEU A 120 3.71 9.09 0.72
CA LEU A 120 4.37 9.95 -0.26
C LEU A 120 3.79 11.37 -0.26
N LEU A 121 2.46 11.51 -0.15
CA LEU A 121 1.79 12.81 -0.07
C LEU A 121 2.16 13.59 1.20
N GLU A 122 2.12 12.95 2.37
CA GLU A 122 2.45 13.55 3.67
C GLU A 122 3.88 14.08 3.69
N ASN A 123 4.81 13.33 3.08
CA ASN A 123 6.22 13.69 3.03
C ASN A 123 6.59 14.57 1.82
N ASN A 124 5.60 15.00 1.03
CA ASN A 124 5.79 15.78 -0.21
C ASN A 124 6.82 15.14 -1.16
N ILE A 125 6.81 13.81 -1.26
CA ILE A 125 7.69 13.07 -2.17
C ILE A 125 7.07 13.10 -3.57
N PRO A 126 7.78 13.60 -4.60
CA PRO A 126 7.27 13.63 -5.97
C PRO A 126 6.97 12.23 -6.50
N MET A 127 5.83 12.09 -7.18
CA MET A 127 5.37 10.84 -7.80
C MET A 127 5.40 10.96 -9.33
N ARG A 128 5.54 9.82 -10.00
CA ARG A 128 5.48 9.74 -11.47
C ARG A 128 4.06 9.98 -11.94
N GLN A 129 3.89 10.66 -13.08
CA GLN A 129 2.57 10.98 -13.60
C GLN A 129 1.75 9.71 -13.91
N GLU A 130 2.38 8.67 -14.44
CA GLU A 130 1.74 7.40 -14.77
C GLU A 130 1.14 6.70 -13.54
N LEU A 131 1.75 6.89 -12.37
CA LEU A 131 1.18 6.41 -11.10
C LEU A 131 -0.11 7.15 -10.78
N ILE A 132 -0.10 8.48 -10.89
CA ILE A 132 -1.27 9.34 -10.64
C ILE A 132 -2.40 9.00 -11.61
N ASP A 133 -2.08 8.87 -12.89
CA ASP A 133 -3.05 8.54 -13.94
C ASP A 133 -3.67 7.16 -13.72
N LEU A 134 -2.85 6.16 -13.41
CA LEU A 134 -3.34 4.81 -13.17
C LEU A 134 -4.17 4.74 -11.89
N TYR A 135 -3.75 5.40 -10.81
CA TYR A 135 -4.44 5.33 -9.52
C TYR A 135 -5.77 6.08 -9.57
N SER A 136 -5.78 7.28 -10.16
CA SER A 136 -7.02 8.05 -10.37
C SER A 136 -8.02 7.32 -11.26
N LYS A 137 -7.57 6.53 -12.24
CA LYS A 137 -8.43 5.73 -13.11
C LYS A 137 -8.93 4.43 -12.49
N THR A 138 -8.07 3.68 -11.79
CA THR A 138 -8.38 2.32 -11.33
C THR A 138 -8.96 2.27 -9.92
N GLN A 139 -8.69 3.28 -9.10
CA GLN A 139 -9.14 3.37 -7.70
C GLN A 139 -9.50 4.82 -7.34
N ASN A 140 -10.29 5.47 -8.20
CA ASN A 140 -10.65 6.89 -8.10
C ASN A 140 -11.08 7.30 -6.69
N ASP A 141 -12.00 6.55 -6.08
CA ASP A 141 -12.50 6.83 -4.73
C ASP A 141 -11.38 6.94 -3.67
N ARG A 142 -10.41 6.02 -3.68
CA ARG A 142 -9.28 6.05 -2.74
C ARG A 142 -8.34 7.21 -3.04
N TYR A 143 -8.06 7.44 -4.32
CA TYR A 143 -7.25 8.55 -4.78
C TYR A 143 -7.84 9.91 -4.36
N ILE A 144 -9.13 10.14 -4.61
CA ILE A 144 -9.85 11.36 -4.25
C ILE A 144 -9.90 11.54 -2.73
N PHE A 145 -10.16 10.47 -1.97
CA PHE A 145 -10.20 10.53 -0.52
C PHE A 145 -8.83 10.87 0.09
N ALA A 146 -7.74 10.25 -0.38
CA ALA A 146 -6.38 10.56 0.04
C ALA A 146 -6.05 12.04 -0.19
N LEU A 147 -6.34 12.55 -1.38
CA LEU A 147 -6.12 13.95 -1.72
C LEU A 147 -6.96 14.93 -0.87
N LEU A 148 -8.22 14.59 -0.57
CA LEU A 148 -9.04 15.33 0.37
C LEU A 148 -8.40 15.32 1.77
N LEU A 149 -7.91 14.19 2.25
CA LEU A 149 -7.28 14.08 3.57
C LEU A 149 -5.98 14.90 3.67
N HIS A 150 -5.18 14.92 2.60
CA HIS A 150 -3.90 15.64 2.54
C HIS A 150 -4.02 17.08 2.01
N LYS A 151 -5.24 17.56 1.76
CA LYS A 151 -5.53 18.89 1.20
C LYS A 151 -4.79 19.17 -0.12
N LYS A 152 -4.69 18.20 -1.02
CA LYS A 152 -3.99 18.34 -2.30
C LYS A 152 -4.97 18.31 -3.46
N CYS A 153 -4.84 19.23 -4.40
CA CYS A 153 -5.72 19.32 -5.55
C CYS A 153 -5.54 18.12 -6.50
N CYS A 154 -6.62 17.47 -6.92
CA CYS A 154 -6.55 16.34 -7.84
C CYS A 154 -6.06 16.70 -9.24
N VAL A 155 -6.13 17.98 -9.64
CA VAL A 155 -5.67 18.45 -10.95
C VAL A 155 -4.18 18.82 -10.94
N CYS A 156 -3.72 19.53 -9.92
CA CYS A 156 -2.38 20.13 -9.92
C CYS A 156 -1.52 19.87 -8.68
N GLY A 157 -2.04 19.13 -7.69
CA GLY A 157 -1.32 18.82 -6.44
C GLY A 157 -1.11 20.01 -5.50
N LYS A 158 -1.56 21.22 -5.83
CA LYS A 158 -1.49 22.39 -4.94
C LYS A 158 -2.44 22.25 -3.75
N GLU A 159 -2.16 23.00 -2.68
CA GLU A 159 -2.98 22.97 -1.47
C GLU A 159 -4.43 23.44 -1.74
N ILE A 160 -5.38 22.79 -1.07
CA ILE A 160 -6.80 23.17 -1.10
C ILE A 160 -7.23 23.76 0.24
N THR A 161 -8.15 24.72 0.21
CA THR A 161 -8.69 25.38 1.40
C THR A 161 -9.88 24.63 2.00
N GLY A 162 -10.64 23.93 1.16
CA GLY A 162 -11.81 23.14 1.54
C GLY A 162 -12.22 22.18 0.41
N PRO A 163 -13.06 21.18 0.72
CA PRO A 163 -13.67 20.33 -0.28
C PRO A 163 -14.65 21.13 -1.15
N HIS A 164 -14.59 20.89 -2.47
CA HIS A 164 -15.59 21.37 -3.43
C HIS A 164 -16.79 20.41 -3.43
N HIS A 165 -18.02 20.94 -3.34
CA HIS A 165 -19.24 20.15 -3.54
C HIS A 165 -19.62 20.18 -5.03
N VAL A 166 -19.53 19.04 -5.71
CA VAL A 166 -19.85 18.93 -7.15
C VAL A 166 -21.34 19.08 -7.41
N ASP A 167 -22.16 18.62 -6.47
CA ASP A 167 -23.62 18.75 -6.54
C ASP A 167 -24.01 20.14 -6.02
N ARG A 168 -24.81 20.89 -6.79
CA ARG A 168 -25.29 22.23 -6.41
C ARG A 168 -25.85 22.21 -5.00
N VAL A 169 -25.21 22.95 -4.11
CA VAL A 169 -25.73 23.19 -2.76
C VAL A 169 -26.90 24.15 -2.92
N GLY A 170 -28.13 23.69 -2.67
CA GLY A 170 -29.25 24.62 -2.48
C GLY A 170 -28.94 25.66 -1.38
N THR A 171 -29.81 26.64 -1.19
CA THR A 171 -29.65 27.80 -0.28
C THR A 171 -29.38 27.48 1.20
N SER A 172 -29.36 26.21 1.60
CA SER A 172 -29.19 25.72 2.98
C SER A 172 -27.78 25.87 3.58
N GLY A 173 -26.77 26.21 2.78
CA GLY A 173 -25.40 26.57 3.22
C GLY A 173 -24.64 25.51 4.06
N TYR A 174 -23.42 25.87 4.51
CA TYR A 174 -22.53 25.00 5.32
C TYR A 174 -23.12 24.56 6.67
N LYS A 175 -24.20 25.20 7.17
CA LYS A 175 -24.80 24.85 8.47
C LYS A 175 -25.51 23.50 8.45
N ASN A 176 -26.03 23.10 7.29
CA ASN A 176 -26.74 21.85 7.10
C ASN A 176 -25.90 20.80 6.36
N ASP A 177 -24.64 21.11 6.08
CA ASP A 177 -23.73 20.21 5.38
C ASP A 177 -23.29 19.07 6.30
N THR A 178 -23.67 17.85 5.92
CA THR A 178 -23.24 16.62 6.57
C THR A 178 -22.03 16.01 5.88
N GLY A 179 -21.75 16.37 4.63
CA GLY A 179 -20.78 15.72 3.75
C GLY A 179 -21.21 14.34 3.22
N LEU A 180 -22.35 13.80 3.68
CA LEU A 180 -22.83 12.46 3.31
C LEU A 180 -23.78 12.49 2.10
N ASP A 181 -24.34 13.65 1.78
CA ASP A 181 -25.40 13.83 0.78
C ASP A 181 -24.88 14.36 -0.56
N LYS A 182 -23.62 14.79 -0.62
CA LYS A 182 -23.03 15.46 -1.80
C LYS A 182 -21.64 14.95 -2.10
N ARG A 183 -21.34 14.83 -3.39
CA ARG A 183 -20.02 14.40 -3.87
C ARG A 183 -19.00 15.51 -3.63
N LEU A 184 -17.86 15.12 -3.07
CA LEU A 184 -16.76 16.01 -2.72
C LEU A 184 -15.59 15.83 -3.69
N SER A 185 -14.97 16.94 -4.10
CA SER A 185 -13.73 16.95 -4.90
C SER A 185 -12.65 17.81 -4.25
N PRO A 186 -11.38 17.40 -4.29
CA PRO A 186 -10.28 18.22 -3.79
C PRO A 186 -9.78 19.17 -4.90
N LEU A 187 -10.25 20.41 -4.88
CA LEU A 187 -9.84 21.45 -5.84
C LEU A 187 -9.12 22.60 -5.12
N CYS A 188 -7.98 23.03 -5.65
CA CYS A 188 -7.35 24.27 -5.18
C CYS A 188 -8.22 25.47 -5.57
N PRO A 189 -8.04 26.65 -4.94
CA PRO A 189 -8.90 27.81 -5.21
C PRO A 189 -9.02 28.19 -6.69
N TYR A 190 -7.95 27.99 -7.47
CA TYR A 190 -7.96 28.24 -8.92
C TYR A 190 -8.91 27.30 -9.67
N HIS A 191 -8.73 25.98 -9.53
CA HIS A 191 -9.57 25.00 -10.22
C HIS A 191 -11.00 24.95 -9.65
N HIS A 192 -11.18 25.32 -8.37
CA HIS A 192 -12.50 25.47 -7.78
C HIS A 192 -13.26 26.66 -8.41
N ALA A 193 -12.60 27.81 -8.61
CA ALA A 193 -13.22 28.92 -9.31
C ALA A 193 -13.53 28.54 -10.77
N GLU A 194 -12.58 27.92 -11.46
CA GLU A 194 -12.72 27.51 -12.86
C GLU A 194 -13.96 26.66 -13.15
N ILE A 195 -14.34 25.74 -12.25
CA ILE A 195 -15.55 24.92 -12.42
C ILE A 195 -16.83 25.65 -11.97
N GLU A 196 -16.76 26.54 -10.98
CA GLU A 196 -17.92 27.27 -10.44
C GLU A 196 -18.30 28.49 -11.29
N ASP A 197 -17.35 29.10 -11.99
CA ASP A 197 -17.54 30.28 -12.85
C ASP A 197 -18.44 29.99 -14.06
N GLY A 198 -18.81 28.72 -14.27
CA GLY A 198 -19.82 28.29 -15.25
C GLY A 198 -19.31 28.20 -16.69
N GLU A 199 -17.99 28.35 -16.90
CA GLU A 199 -17.35 28.15 -18.22
C GLU A 199 -17.35 26.69 -18.67
N TYR A 200 -17.40 25.75 -17.72
CA TYR A 200 -17.37 24.31 -17.97
C TYR A 200 -18.52 23.61 -17.26
N THR A 201 -19.16 22.68 -17.97
CA THR A 201 -19.91 21.60 -17.32
C THR A 201 -18.95 20.64 -16.61
N VAL A 202 -19.47 19.85 -15.65
CA VAL A 202 -18.67 18.81 -14.97
C VAL A 202 -18.04 17.85 -15.98
N GLU A 203 -18.78 17.46 -17.02
CA GLU A 203 -18.27 16.57 -18.07
C GLU A 203 -17.15 17.20 -18.92
N GLU A 204 -17.24 18.50 -19.20
CA GLU A 204 -16.16 19.23 -19.90
C GLU A 204 -14.93 19.36 -19.03
N PHE A 205 -15.12 19.57 -17.72
CA PHE A 205 -14.04 19.65 -16.75
C PHE A 205 -13.32 18.29 -16.59
N GLU A 206 -14.06 17.17 -16.54
CA GLU A 206 -13.52 15.81 -16.56
C GLU A 206 -12.69 15.53 -17.84
N LYS A 207 -13.16 15.98 -18.99
CA LYS A 207 -12.42 15.84 -20.27
C LYS A 207 -11.14 16.66 -20.29
N LYS A 208 -11.17 17.87 -19.72
CA LYS A 208 -10.02 18.77 -19.65
C LYS A 208 -8.97 18.25 -18.66
N TYR A 209 -9.40 17.71 -17.54
CA TYR A 209 -8.54 17.25 -16.45
C TYR A 209 -8.83 15.78 -16.10
N PRO A 210 -8.11 14.82 -16.69
CA PRO A 210 -8.38 13.38 -16.50
C PRO A 210 -8.27 12.89 -15.05
N THR A 211 -7.54 13.61 -14.20
CA THR A 211 -7.38 13.31 -12.77
C THR A 211 -8.44 13.98 -11.89
N PHE A 212 -9.31 14.82 -12.47
CA PHE A 212 -10.48 15.31 -11.77
C PHE A 212 -11.42 14.15 -11.45
N GLY A 213 -11.91 14.16 -10.22
CA GLY A 213 -12.84 13.16 -9.73
C GLY A 213 -13.47 13.64 -8.44
N TYR A 214 -14.45 12.88 -7.98
CA TYR A 214 -15.23 13.22 -6.81
C TYR A 214 -15.74 11.95 -6.15
N LYS A 215 -16.05 12.05 -4.85
CA LYS A 215 -16.50 10.92 -4.06
C LYS A 215 -17.66 11.32 -3.16
N LEU A 216 -18.69 10.47 -3.11
CA LEU A 216 -19.66 10.49 -2.03
C LEU A 216 -19.04 9.74 -0.84
N CYS A 217 -18.80 10.47 0.25
CA CYS A 217 -18.10 9.94 1.41
C CYS A 217 -19.06 9.23 2.37
N ASN A 218 -18.60 8.15 2.98
CA ASN A 218 -19.30 7.50 4.09
C ASN A 218 -18.98 8.19 5.44
N GLU A 219 -19.64 7.74 6.50
CA GLU A 219 -19.51 8.31 7.85
C GLU A 219 -18.08 8.27 8.41
N LYS A 220 -17.37 7.15 8.20
CA LYS A 220 -15.98 6.98 8.68
C LYS A 220 -15.04 7.93 7.95
N GLU A 221 -15.30 8.17 6.66
CA GLU A 221 -14.55 9.13 5.84
C GLU A 221 -14.82 10.57 6.27
N ILE A 222 -16.08 10.96 6.48
CA ILE A 222 -16.42 12.29 6.99
C ILE A 222 -15.84 12.53 8.39
N GLU A 223 -15.83 11.52 9.26
CA GLU A 223 -15.21 11.62 10.58
C GLU A 223 -13.70 11.95 10.47
N LYS A 224 -12.99 11.33 9.52
CA LYS A 224 -11.58 11.64 9.23
C LYS A 224 -11.44 13.05 8.66
N LEU A 225 -12.23 13.43 7.66
CA LEU A 225 -12.14 14.74 7.01
C LEU A 225 -12.44 15.88 7.99
N ARG A 226 -13.38 15.71 8.94
CA ARG A 226 -13.69 16.73 9.95
C ARG A 226 -12.49 17.10 10.84
N LYS A 227 -11.54 16.17 11.04
CA LYS A 227 -10.30 16.45 11.79
C LYS A 227 -9.38 17.41 11.03
N VAL A 228 -9.44 17.37 9.70
CA VAL A 228 -8.60 18.18 8.79
C VAL A 228 -9.29 19.49 8.39
N TYR A 229 -10.62 19.48 8.26
CA TYR A 229 -11.46 20.61 7.86
C TYR A 229 -12.36 21.08 9.02
N LYS A 230 -11.77 21.77 10.01
CA LYS A 230 -12.44 22.18 11.25
C LYS A 230 -13.72 23.02 11.09
N HIS A 231 -13.92 23.64 9.93
CA HIS A 231 -15.06 24.52 9.65
C HIS A 231 -16.10 23.91 8.69
N HIS A 232 -15.91 22.67 8.24
CA HIS A 232 -16.82 21.96 7.33
C HIS A 232 -17.61 20.87 8.06
N PHE A 233 -18.65 20.32 7.40
CA PHE A 233 -19.46 19.20 7.91
C PHE A 233 -20.13 19.46 9.27
N LYS A 234 -20.60 20.69 9.52
CA LYS A 234 -21.10 21.12 10.84
C LYS A 234 -22.36 20.37 11.29
N ALA A 235 -23.14 19.84 10.35
CA ALA A 235 -24.34 19.07 10.66
C ALA A 235 -24.05 17.58 10.95
N PHE A 236 -22.83 17.10 10.68
CA PHE A 236 -22.45 15.71 10.93
C PHE A 236 -22.33 15.43 12.44
N LYS A 237 -23.23 14.60 12.96
CA LYS A 237 -23.25 14.12 14.35
C LYS A 237 -23.12 12.60 14.38
N ILE A 238 -22.09 12.09 15.06
CA ILE A 238 -21.79 10.65 15.18
C ILE A 238 -22.97 9.87 15.80
N GLU A 239 -23.73 10.50 16.69
CA GLU A 239 -24.87 9.88 17.38
C GLU A 239 -26.07 9.59 16.48
N ASN A 240 -26.19 10.29 15.34
CA ASN A 240 -27.35 10.17 14.46
C ASN A 240 -27.30 8.96 13.52
N TYR A 241 -26.14 8.30 13.40
CA TYR A 241 -25.91 7.28 12.38
C TYR A 241 -25.40 5.94 12.92
N LYS A 242 -25.32 5.79 14.25
CA LYS A 242 -25.15 4.47 14.89
C LYS A 242 -26.44 3.65 14.83
N ARG A 243 -26.87 3.17 13.65
CA ARG A 243 -27.82 2.05 13.54
C ARG A 243 -27.50 1.21 12.30
N GLU A 244 -27.54 -0.10 12.52
CA GLU A 244 -27.39 -1.21 11.55
C GLU A 244 -25.97 -1.81 11.42
N GLU A 245 -25.42 -2.26 12.54
CA GLU A 245 -24.72 -3.55 12.55
C GLU A 245 -25.56 -4.49 13.43
N GLY A 246 -26.43 -5.26 12.78
CA GLY A 246 -27.20 -6.37 13.33
C GLY A 246 -27.04 -7.58 12.43
#